data_AF-A0A3D3UFJ5-F1
#
_entry.id   AF-A0A3D3UFJ5-F1
#
_cell.length_a   1.000
_cell.length_b   1.000
_cell.length_c   1.000
_cell.angle_alpha   90.00
_cell.angle_beta   90.00
_cell.angle_gamma   90.00
#
_symmetry.space_group_name_H-M   'P 1'
#
loop_
_entity.id
_entity.type
_entity.pdbx_description
1 polymer ?
#
loop_
_entity_poly.entity_id
_entity_poly.type
_entity_poly.pdbx_seq_one_letter_code
_entity_poly.pdbx_strand_id
1 'polypeptide(L)' 'DYFADLALKMKGQEIDSPEVVNHVHYDPAGVAALITPWNAPFMLTTWKVGPALAAGNTVVVKPPEWAPLTC' A
#
# COMPACT_ATOMS: atom_id res chain seq x y z
N ASP A 1 12.58 5.64 0.79
CA ASP A 1 12.49 5.48 -0.68
C ASP A 1 11.98 4.12 -1.15
N TYR A 2 12.13 3.04 -0.38
CA TYR A 2 11.71 1.68 -0.79
C TYR A 2 10.31 1.60 -1.45
N PHE A 3 9.25 2.11 -0.79
CA PHE A 3 7.90 2.05 -1.35
C PHE A 3 7.69 2.97 -2.56
N ALA A 4 8.45 4.08 -2.67
CA ALA A 4 8.42 4.95 -3.84
C ALA A 4 9.04 4.25 -5.06
N ASP A 5 10.17 3.56 -4.86
CA ASP A 5 10.79 2.75 -5.91
C ASP A 5 9.90 1.58 -6.32
N LEU A 6 9.20 0.95 -5.36
CA LEU A 6 8.25 -0.11 -5.63
C LEU A 6 7.07 0.39 -6.47
N ALA A 7 6.54 1.58 -6.20
CA ALA A 7 5.45 2.19 -6.96
C ALA A 7 5.79 2.32 -8.46
N LEU A 8 7.03 2.69 -8.78
CA LEU A 8 7.49 2.81 -10.17
C LEU A 8 7.71 1.46 -10.86
N LYS A 9 7.93 0.40 -10.09
CA LYS A 9 8.25 -0.95 -10.58
C LYS A 9 7.03 -1.86 -10.65
N MET A 10 5.93 -1.53 -9.99
CA MET A 10 4.68 -2.27 -10.08
C MET A 10 4.17 -2.23 -11.52
N LYS A 11 4.25 -3.37 -12.20
CA LYS A 11 3.80 -3.55 -13.58
C LYS A 11 2.88 -4.76 -13.66
N GLY A 12 1.92 -4.65 -14.57
CA GLY A 12 1.13 -5.80 -14.99
C GLY A 12 2.00 -6.88 -15.64
N GLN A 13 1.44 -8.06 -15.81
CA GLN A 13 2.10 -9.19 -16.45
C GLN A 13 1.28 -9.62 -17.67
N GLU A 14 1.97 -9.92 -18.77
CA GLU A 14 1.37 -10.59 -19.92
C GLU A 14 1.67 -12.08 -19.84
N ILE A 15 0.63 -12.90 -20.02
CA ILE A 15 0.73 -14.35 -20.06
C ILE A 15 0.27 -14.78 -21.45
N ASP A 16 1.25 -15.16 -22.27
CA ASP A 16 1.02 -15.60 -23.63
C ASP A 16 0.53 -17.05 -23.64
N SER A 17 -0.47 -17.33 -24.47
CA SER A 17 -0.97 -18.68 -24.70
C SER A 17 -1.34 -18.82 -26.17
N PRO A 18 -1.34 -20.05 -26.73
CA PRO A 18 -1.42 -20.26 -28.19
C PRO A 18 -2.61 -19.61 -28.90
N GLU A 19 -3.70 -19.33 -28.18
CA GLU A 19 -4.96 -18.81 -28.74
C GLU A 19 -5.36 -17.44 -28.18
N VAL A 20 -4.81 -17.02 -27.04
CA VAL A 20 -5.18 -15.78 -26.35
C VAL A 20 -3.99 -15.17 -25.61
N VAL A 21 -3.93 -13.84 -25.61
CA VAL A 21 -3.00 -13.07 -24.77
C VAL A 21 -3.77 -12.62 -23.53
N ASN A 22 -3.27 -12.99 -22.34
CA ASN A 22 -3.87 -12.58 -21.07
C ASN A 22 -3.07 -11.43 -20.48
N HIS A 23 -3.73 -10.30 -20.21
CA HIS A 23 -3.14 -9.17 -19.52
C HIS A 23 -3.58 -9.15 -18.05
N VAL A 24 -2.61 -9.20 -17.14
CA VAL A 24 -2.83 -9.07 -15.70
C VAL A 24 -2.51 -7.64 -15.30
N HIS A 25 -3.48 -6.96 -14.70
CA HIS A 25 -3.33 -5.60 -14.17
C HIS A 25 -3.46 -5.60 -12.65
N TYR A 26 -2.77 -4.66 -12.00
CA TYR A 26 -2.84 -4.44 -10.56
C TYR A 26 -3.42 -3.06 -10.30
N ASP A 27 -4.71 -3.02 -9.99
CA ASP A 27 -5.44 -1.80 -9.67
C ASP A 27 -5.49 -1.56 -8.15
N PRO A 28 -5.62 -0.30 -7.69
CA PRO A 28 -5.80 0.01 -6.28
C PRO A 28 -7.06 -0.68 -5.72
N ALA A 29 -6.98 -1.14 -4.47
CA ALA A 29 -8.11 -1.69 -3.75
C ALA A 29 -9.17 -0.63 -3.39
N GLY A 30 -8.80 0.65 -3.40
CA GLY A 30 -9.70 1.78 -3.14
C GLY A 30 -9.38 2.48 -1.83
N VAL A 31 -10.35 2.49 -0.89
CA VAL A 31 -10.21 3.16 0.41
C VAL A 31 -9.83 2.14 1.49
N ALA A 32 -8.74 2.39 2.23
CA ALA A 32 -8.25 1.51 3.29
C ALA A 32 -8.24 2.22 4.66
N ALA A 33 -8.75 1.54 5.69
CA ALA A 33 -8.65 1.96 7.08
C ALA A 33 -7.43 1.30 7.76
N LEU A 34 -6.52 2.12 8.30
CA LEU A 34 -5.26 1.69 8.88
C LEU A 34 -5.26 1.92 10.39
N ILE A 35 -5.44 0.85 11.17
CA ILE A 35 -5.34 0.91 12.64
C ILE A 35 -3.94 0.50 13.07
N THR A 36 -3.22 1.34 13.80
CA THR A 36 -1.81 1.12 14.17
C THR A 36 -1.64 0.87 15.68
N PRO A 37 -0.68 0.01 16.09
CA PRO A 37 -0.44 -0.29 17.49
C PRO A 37 0.51 0.73 18.14
N TRP A 38 0.61 0.70 19.48
CA TRP A 38 1.27 1.71 20.32
C TRP A 38 2.79 1.54 20.47
N ASN A 39 3.36 0.41 20.09
CA ASN A 39 4.76 0.08 20.38
C ASN A 39 5.77 0.83 19.49
N ALA A 40 5.36 1.24 18.28
CA ALA A 40 6.16 2.09 17.39
C ALA A 40 5.23 2.87 16.43
N PRO A 41 4.46 3.85 16.93
CA PRO A 41 3.32 4.43 16.19
C PRO A 41 3.72 5.05 14.85
N PHE A 42 4.78 5.87 14.83
CA PHE A 42 5.28 6.50 13.61
C PHE A 42 5.76 5.48 12.57
N MET A 43 6.62 4.56 12.98
CA MET A 43 7.23 3.56 12.10
C MET A 43 6.15 2.65 11.49
N LEU A 44 5.25 2.12 12.32
CA LEU A 44 4.22 1.19 11.89
C LEU A 44 3.13 1.86 11.07
N THR A 45 2.85 3.14 11.32
CA THR A 45 1.99 3.94 10.43
C THR A 45 2.64 4.10 9.07
N THR A 46 3.92 4.48 9.02
CA THR A 46 4.67 4.63 7.77
C THR A 46 4.72 3.34 6.95
N TRP A 47 4.89 2.18 7.61
CA TRP A 47 4.91 0.88 6.93
C TRP A 47 3.56 0.43 6.38
N LYS A 48 2.44 1.00 6.84
CA LYS A 48 1.12 0.77 6.26
C LYS A 48 0.76 1.81 5.21
N VAL A 49 1.04 3.08 5.48
CA VAL A 49 0.76 4.21 4.57
C VAL A 49 1.62 4.14 3.32
N GLY A 50 2.91 3.82 3.46
CA GLY A 50 3.86 3.70 2.35
C GLY A 50 3.37 2.80 1.20
N PRO A 51 3.11 1.50 1.43
CA PRO A 51 2.63 0.61 0.38
C PRO A 51 1.19 0.94 -0.07
N ALA A 52 0.33 1.42 0.84
CA ALA A 52 -1.05 1.76 0.48
C ALA A 52 -1.08 2.93 -0.54
N LEU A 53 -0.30 3.99 -0.29
CA LEU A 53 -0.15 5.11 -1.22
C LEU A 53 0.60 4.71 -2.49
N ALA A 54 1.65 3.91 -2.37
CA ALA A 54 2.40 3.41 -3.53
C ALA A 54 1.52 2.62 -4.52
N ALA A 55 0.56 1.86 -4.00
CA ALA A 55 -0.42 1.13 -4.80
C ALA A 55 -1.60 2.00 -5.28
N GLY A 56 -1.65 3.31 -4.95
CA GLY A 56 -2.70 4.22 -5.40
C GLY A 56 -3.97 4.24 -4.55
N ASN A 57 -3.92 3.72 -3.31
CA ASN A 57 -5.09 3.71 -2.42
C ASN A 57 -5.27 5.04 -1.69
N THR A 58 -6.52 5.34 -1.33
CA THR A 58 -6.84 6.38 -0.34
C THR A 58 -6.82 5.77 1.05
N VAL A 59 -6.27 6.46 2.05
CA VAL A 59 -6.10 5.92 3.41
C VAL A 59 -6.76 6.79 4.48
N VAL A 60 -7.33 6.13 5.49
CA VAL A 60 -7.78 6.74 6.75
C VAL A 60 -7.02 6.05 7.88
N VAL A 61 -6.25 6.81 8.65
CA VAL A 61 -5.42 6.25 9.73
C VAL A 61 -6.07 6.50 11.08
N LYS A 62 -6.21 5.43 11.90
CA LYS A 62 -6.56 5.52 13.32
C LYS A 62 -5.33 5.21 14.17
N PRO A 63 -4.75 6.21 14.85
CA PRO A 63 -3.60 6.00 15.71
C PRO A 63 -3.94 5.32 17.04
N PRO A 64 -2.95 4.74 17.74
CA PRO A 64 -3.14 4.23 19.09
C PRO A 64 -3.47 5.38 20.06
N GLU A 65 -4.42 5.16 20.96
CA GLU A 65 -4.86 6.19 21.93
C GLU A 65 -3.79 6.53 22.98
N TRP A 66 -2.88 5.61 23.29
CA TRP A 66 -1.81 5.82 24.27
C TRP A 66 -0.58 6.55 23.71
N ALA A 67 -0.45 6.61 22.39
CA ALA A 67 0.69 7.25 21.72
C ALA A 67 0.30 7.93 20.40
N PRO A 68 -0.60 8.94 20.42
CA PRO A 68 -1.20 9.49 19.19
C PRO A 68 -0.33 10.55 18.50
N LEU A 69 0.65 11.15 19.18
CA LEU A 69 1.31 12.39 18.73
C LEU A 69 2.23 12.24 17.52
N THR A 70 2.72 11.03 17.25
CA THR A 70 3.76 10.78 16.23
C THR A 70 3.24 9.95 15.06
N CYS A 71 1.94 9.85 14.87
CA CYS A 71 1.33 9.02 13.84
C CYS A 71 1.18 9.77 12.52
#